data_AF-A0A1F5Y187-F1
#
_entry.id   AF-A0A1F5Y187-F1
#
_cell.length_a   1.000
_cell.length_b   1.000
_cell.length_c   1.000
_cell.angle_alpha   90.00
_cell.angle_beta   90.00
_cell.angle_gamma   90.00
#
_symmetry.space_group_name_H-M   'P 1'
#
loop_
_entity.id
_entity.type
_entity.pdbx_description
1 polymer ?
#
loop_
_entity_poly.entity_id
_entity_poly.type
_entity_poly.pdbx_seq_one_letter_code
_entity_poly.pdbx_strand_id
1 'polypeptide(L)'
;MPKKSDPFLLNRAQEEAILTQVGPVLIVAGAGSGKTMVLTHRISHLIAGGVKPDSILAITFTNKAAEEMKERVFRLTERQTLRPWVGTFHSFCVYVLRHSGHAIGIGKNFSILDEEDSLSVIKEIMKGFLLDPKKFEPKKIRNIISKNKNEMRGADSWETRDSYFGKIFPEVWRKYEERLLEMKALDFDDLLLKTVVLFTKHPDILHEWQERFLYIHIDEYQDTNLVQYHLVKLLAEKYRNICVVGDIDQAIYSWRGADFRNILHFERDWPDAKIITLEENYRSTKLILDAANAVIVKNKARLPKNLYSKKIAGPKITLFEAANEEEEARLISEMSREMIRGGINPRDIAVLYRTNFQSRIIEEKMLGENISYQVIGVKFYLRKEIKDALAYLKAALNREDVLSLKRVVNFPPRGIGKVLLAKILGSAELNLKEGAKKEELFKILDEIKKDLEEEKASEAIKFAIKKSGLEDYFNDGTEEGEIRLSNIRELVTLARRYDIQNPPEGILKLMEDAALMSDQDTMKKEENSIKLMTVHAAKGLEFKVVFVAGLEEGLFPHAASFGGEPRPDDESRLEEERRLFYVALTRAKEKIFLSYAIFRTIFGERRINMPSKFISDIPEDLLERGDEAVIVFE
;
A
#
# COMPACT_ATOMS: atom_id res chain seq x y z
N MET A 1 39.87 13.19 0.41
CA MET A 1 39.05 14.06 1.29
C MET A 1 37.89 14.60 0.45
N PRO A 2 36.63 14.41 0.85
CA PRO A 2 35.50 14.98 0.11
C PRO A 2 35.60 16.51 0.14
N LYS A 3 35.55 17.15 -1.03
CA LYS A 3 35.58 18.62 -1.13
C LYS A 3 34.25 19.21 -0.62
N LYS A 4 34.37 20.38 -0.01
CA LYS A 4 33.32 21.24 0.55
C LYS A 4 32.15 21.47 -0.41
N SER A 5 31.05 20.72 -0.27
CA SER A 5 29.74 21.15 -0.79
C SER A 5 28.51 20.52 -0.11
N ASP A 6 28.66 19.74 0.97
CA ASP A 6 27.52 19.25 1.74
C ASP A 6 27.75 19.52 3.25
N PRO A 7 26.90 20.30 3.95
CA PRO A 7 27.07 20.64 5.36
C PRO A 7 26.75 19.49 6.32
N PHE A 8 26.55 18.27 5.83
CA PHE A 8 26.21 17.11 6.65
C PHE A 8 27.47 16.50 7.29
N LEU A 9 27.59 16.62 8.62
CA LEU A 9 28.63 15.92 9.37
C LEU A 9 28.25 14.43 9.47
N LEU A 10 28.89 13.59 8.67
CA LEU A 10 28.71 12.14 8.72
C LEU A 10 29.13 11.60 10.08
N ASN A 11 28.36 10.67 10.65
CA ASN A 11 28.83 9.91 11.81
C ASN A 11 29.78 8.78 11.37
N ARG A 12 30.49 8.17 12.33
CA ARG A 12 31.47 7.11 12.06
C ARG A 12 30.88 5.91 11.30
N ALA A 13 29.67 5.48 11.63
CA ALA A 13 29.03 4.33 10.97
C ALA A 13 28.61 4.66 9.53
N GLN A 14 28.12 5.87 9.28
CA GLN A 14 27.81 6.36 7.93
C GLN A 14 29.09 6.48 7.09
N GLU A 15 30.16 7.03 7.65
CA GLU A 15 31.47 7.11 6.99
C GLU A 15 31.99 5.71 6.67
N GLU A 16 31.93 4.78 7.63
CA GLU A 16 32.32 3.39 7.42
C GLU A 16 31.52 2.72 6.30
N ALA A 17 30.20 2.95 6.22
CA ALA A 17 29.34 2.45 5.16
C ALA A 17 29.67 3.04 3.79
N ILE A 18 30.10 4.30 3.73
CA ILE A 18 30.50 4.98 2.48
C ILE A 18 31.88 4.47 2.02
N LEU A 19 32.82 4.28 2.95
CA LEU A 19 34.21 3.92 2.65
C LEU A 19 34.42 2.41 2.38
N THR A 20 33.54 1.53 2.86
CA THR A 20 33.68 0.08 2.66
C THR A 20 33.27 -0.34 1.24
N GLN A 21 34.09 -0.06 0.22
CA GLN A 21 33.69 -0.19 -1.19
C GLN A 21 33.64 -1.62 -1.73
N VAL A 22 34.48 -2.52 -1.22
CA VAL A 22 34.68 -3.88 -1.78
C VAL A 22 33.99 -4.94 -0.92
N GLY A 23 33.46 -5.97 -1.58
CA GLY A 23 32.79 -7.10 -0.94
C GLY A 23 31.34 -6.82 -0.54
N PRO A 24 30.67 -7.83 0.02
CA PRO A 24 29.27 -7.73 0.41
C PRO A 24 29.12 -6.85 1.66
N VAL A 25 28.20 -5.91 1.62
CA VAL A 25 27.89 -4.98 2.72
C VAL A 25 26.39 -5.00 2.96
N LEU A 26 25.98 -5.26 4.20
CA LEU A 26 24.61 -5.07 4.66
C LEU A 26 24.59 -3.91 5.67
N ILE A 27 23.88 -2.86 5.28
CA ILE A 27 23.65 -1.70 6.12
C ILE A 27 22.28 -1.86 6.80
N VAL A 28 22.31 -2.19 8.09
CA VAL A 28 21.12 -2.33 8.92
C VAL A 28 20.79 -0.95 9.49
N ALA A 29 19.76 -0.30 8.95
CA ALA A 29 19.55 1.11 9.21
C ALA A 29 18.13 1.36 9.70
N GLY A 30 17.98 2.01 10.86
CA GLY A 30 16.66 2.34 11.36
C GLY A 30 15.98 3.49 10.62
N ALA A 31 14.72 3.77 10.97
CA ALA A 31 14.01 4.94 10.47
C ALA A 31 14.81 6.22 10.77
N GLY A 32 14.87 7.15 9.81
CA GLY A 32 15.52 8.46 10.00
C GLY A 32 17.05 8.45 10.20
N SER A 33 17.72 7.32 9.94
CA SER A 33 19.18 7.17 10.11
C SER A 33 20.03 7.63 8.90
N GLY A 34 19.39 8.04 7.81
CA GLY A 34 20.07 8.50 6.60
C GLY A 34 20.38 7.42 5.55
N LYS A 35 19.62 6.31 5.51
CA LYS A 35 19.70 5.22 4.49
C LYS A 35 20.05 5.69 3.09
N THR A 36 19.15 6.47 2.48
CA THR A 36 19.30 6.96 1.11
C THR A 36 20.49 7.90 0.96
N MET A 37 20.79 8.70 1.99
CA MET A 37 21.97 9.58 2.00
C MET A 37 23.24 8.75 1.89
N VAL A 38 23.40 7.72 2.75
CA VAL A 38 24.56 6.82 2.75
C VAL A 38 24.75 6.14 1.39
N LEU A 39 23.67 5.64 0.77
CA LEU A 39 23.77 5.05 -0.59
C LEU A 39 24.23 6.07 -1.63
N THR A 40 23.64 7.26 -1.65
CA THR A 40 23.99 8.28 -2.65
C THR A 40 25.42 8.80 -2.48
N HIS A 41 25.88 8.97 -1.24
CA HIS A 41 27.26 9.35 -0.93
C HIS A 41 28.25 8.23 -1.23
N ARG A 42 27.90 6.97 -0.97
CA ARG A 42 28.71 5.80 -1.36
C ARG A 42 28.90 5.72 -2.88
N ILE A 43 27.83 5.88 -3.66
CA ILE A 43 27.90 5.90 -5.13
C ILE A 43 28.78 7.05 -5.61
N SER A 44 28.58 8.26 -5.06
CA SER A 44 29.43 9.41 -5.40
C SER A 44 30.90 9.17 -5.04
N HIS A 45 31.17 8.54 -3.90
CA HIS A 45 32.52 8.21 -3.44
C HIS A 45 33.21 7.19 -4.36
N LEU A 46 32.49 6.17 -4.84
CA LEU A 46 33.00 5.22 -5.85
C LEU A 46 33.39 5.96 -7.15
N ILE A 47 32.53 6.85 -7.63
CA ILE A 47 32.79 7.64 -8.85
C ILE A 47 34.00 8.56 -8.66
N ALA A 48 34.09 9.24 -7.52
CA ALA A 48 35.24 10.07 -7.18
C ALA A 48 36.54 9.26 -7.04
N GLY A 49 36.44 7.98 -6.67
CA GLY A 49 37.53 7.01 -6.64
C GLY A 49 37.94 6.44 -8.01
N GLY A 50 37.29 6.86 -9.09
CA GLY A 50 37.61 6.44 -10.47
C GLY A 50 36.77 5.29 -11.00
N VAL A 51 35.76 4.80 -10.26
CA VAL A 51 34.80 3.82 -10.78
C VAL A 51 33.96 4.45 -11.88
N LYS A 52 33.87 3.79 -13.03
CA LYS A 52 33.07 4.30 -14.15
C LYS A 52 31.59 4.35 -13.75
N PRO A 53 30.88 5.48 -13.92
CA PRO A 53 29.49 5.58 -13.47
C PRO A 53 28.57 4.49 -14.02
N ASP A 54 28.69 4.15 -15.30
CA ASP A 54 27.90 3.11 -15.98
C ASP A 54 28.17 1.68 -15.48
N SER A 55 29.19 1.49 -14.64
CA SER A 55 29.46 0.22 -13.95
C SER A 55 28.75 0.05 -12.60
N ILE A 56 27.96 1.05 -12.20
CA ILE A 56 27.23 1.05 -10.93
C ILE A 56 25.74 0.86 -11.21
N LEU A 57 25.17 -0.16 -10.56
CA LEU A 57 23.74 -0.46 -10.54
C LEU A 57 23.15 -0.04 -9.19
N ALA A 58 22.11 0.79 -9.20
CA ALA A 58 21.32 1.12 -8.02
C ALA A 58 19.84 0.84 -8.25
N ILE A 59 19.25 -0.01 -7.40
CA ILE A 59 17.85 -0.42 -7.47
C ILE A 59 17.10 0.07 -6.24
N THR A 60 15.91 0.65 -6.46
CA THR A 60 14.97 1.05 -5.41
C THR A 60 13.60 0.41 -5.63
N PHE A 61 12.72 0.45 -4.62
CA PHE A 61 11.40 -0.15 -4.72
C PHE A 61 10.38 0.67 -5.52
N THR A 62 10.53 2.00 -5.59
CA THR A 62 9.55 2.88 -6.25
C THR A 62 10.20 3.83 -7.25
N ASN A 63 9.48 4.20 -8.31
CA ASN A 63 9.96 5.17 -9.30
C ASN A 63 10.30 6.52 -8.67
N LYS A 64 9.55 6.95 -7.65
CA LYS A 64 9.83 8.20 -6.93
C LYS A 64 11.18 8.14 -6.20
N ALA A 65 11.46 7.05 -5.50
CA ALA A 65 12.74 6.84 -4.81
C ALA A 65 13.91 6.76 -5.81
N ALA A 66 13.70 6.11 -6.96
CA ALA A 66 14.70 6.06 -8.02
C ALA A 66 15.03 7.46 -8.57
N GLU A 67 14.03 8.28 -8.86
CA GLU A 67 14.26 9.64 -9.38
C GLU A 67 14.93 10.54 -8.34
N GLU A 68 14.51 10.46 -7.08
CA GLU A 68 15.14 11.21 -5.99
C GLU A 68 16.61 10.80 -5.79
N MET A 69 16.91 9.50 -5.81
CA MET A 69 18.28 8.98 -5.72
C MET A 69 19.13 9.47 -6.89
N LYS A 70 18.58 9.42 -8.12
CA LYS A 70 19.24 9.88 -9.33
C LYS A 70 19.56 11.39 -9.28
N GLU A 71 18.62 12.21 -8.82
CA GLU A 71 18.84 13.65 -8.63
C GLU A 71 19.90 13.94 -7.55
N ARG A 72 19.90 13.19 -6.45
CA ARG A 72 20.91 13.33 -5.37
C ARG A 72 22.30 12.96 -5.88
N VAL A 73 22.46 11.80 -6.52
CA VAL A 73 23.74 11.37 -7.11
C VAL A 73 24.21 12.35 -8.19
N PHE A 74 23.30 12.83 -9.04
CA PHE A 74 23.64 13.82 -10.07
C PHE A 74 24.17 15.13 -9.50
N ARG A 75 23.61 15.61 -8.38
CA ARG A 75 24.10 16.79 -7.67
C ARG A 75 25.48 16.56 -7.04
N LEU A 76 25.68 15.40 -6.42
CA LEU A 76 26.94 15.05 -5.75
C LEU A 76 28.11 14.80 -6.70
N THR A 77 27.84 14.47 -7.97
CA THR A 77 28.86 14.10 -8.97
C THR A 77 29.19 15.23 -9.97
N GLU A 78 28.86 16.49 -9.64
CA GLU A 78 29.14 17.68 -10.46
C GLU A 78 28.69 17.57 -11.93
N ARG A 79 27.63 16.78 -12.20
CA ARG A 79 27.01 16.64 -13.52
C ARG A 79 27.92 16.00 -14.60
N GLN A 80 28.67 14.95 -14.25
CA GLN A 80 29.36 14.13 -15.25
C GLN A 80 28.44 13.62 -16.38
N THR A 81 29.01 13.39 -17.57
CA THR A 81 28.30 12.93 -18.77
C THR A 81 27.82 11.48 -18.66
N LEU A 82 28.66 10.59 -18.10
CA LEU A 82 28.29 9.21 -17.78
C LEU A 82 27.57 9.17 -16.44
N ARG A 83 26.56 8.30 -16.32
CA ARG A 83 25.72 8.18 -15.13
C ARG A 83 25.55 6.72 -14.70
N PRO A 84 25.41 6.47 -13.38
CA PRO A 84 25.00 5.16 -12.90
C PRO A 84 23.60 4.81 -13.38
N TRP A 85 23.35 3.52 -13.48
CA TRP A 85 22.00 3.02 -13.73
C TRP A 85 21.24 3.08 -12.41
N VAL A 86 20.17 3.89 -12.36
CA VAL A 86 19.30 4.03 -11.19
C VAL A 86 17.85 3.80 -11.62
N GLY A 87 17.16 2.87 -10.97
CA GLY A 87 15.80 2.50 -11.34
C GLY A 87 15.14 1.53 -10.36
N THR A 88 14.04 0.92 -10.77
CA THR A 88 13.37 -0.16 -10.03
C THR A 88 13.76 -1.53 -10.58
N PHE A 89 13.43 -2.59 -9.83
CA PHE A 89 13.59 -3.97 -10.30
C PHE A 89 12.95 -4.21 -11.67
N HIS A 90 11.71 -3.74 -11.86
CA HIS A 90 10.98 -3.92 -13.11
C HIS A 90 11.61 -3.13 -14.25
N SER A 91 12.00 -1.87 -14.02
CA SER A 91 12.66 -1.08 -15.08
C SER A 91 14.02 -1.68 -15.47
N PHE A 92 14.73 -2.29 -14.51
CA PHE A 92 15.97 -3.01 -14.76
C PHE A 92 15.74 -4.24 -15.62
N CYS A 93 14.76 -5.07 -15.26
CA CYS A 93 14.42 -6.27 -16.00
C CYS A 93 13.95 -5.96 -17.43
N VAL A 94 13.15 -4.91 -17.60
CA VAL A 94 12.77 -4.42 -18.94
C VAL A 94 14.01 -4.02 -19.74
N TYR A 95 14.94 -3.28 -19.12
CA TYR A 95 16.19 -2.90 -19.76
C TYR A 95 16.98 -4.13 -20.20
N VAL A 96 17.18 -5.12 -19.33
CA VAL A 96 17.88 -6.37 -19.66
C VAL A 96 17.18 -7.14 -20.78
N LEU A 97 15.87 -7.41 -20.65
CA LEU A 97 15.11 -8.20 -21.62
C LEU A 97 15.07 -7.55 -23.00
N ARG A 98 15.04 -6.21 -23.08
CA ARG A 98 15.08 -5.51 -24.37
C ARG A 98 16.43 -5.65 -25.09
N HIS A 99 17.52 -5.84 -24.35
CA HIS A 99 18.87 -6.00 -24.93
C HIS A 99 19.21 -7.47 -25.18
N SER A 100 18.88 -8.35 -24.24
CA SER A 100 19.37 -9.74 -24.21
C SER A 100 18.26 -10.79 -24.23
N GLY A 101 16.98 -10.40 -24.16
CA GLY A 101 15.85 -11.33 -24.09
C GLY A 101 15.69 -12.22 -25.33
N HIS A 102 16.29 -11.84 -26.46
CA HIS A 102 16.25 -12.63 -27.70
C HIS A 102 16.83 -14.04 -27.53
N ALA A 103 17.77 -14.22 -26.60
CA ALA A 103 18.37 -15.52 -26.29
C ALA A 103 17.35 -16.53 -25.73
N ILE A 104 16.29 -16.05 -25.07
CA ILE A 104 15.17 -16.86 -24.59
C ILE A 104 13.89 -16.64 -25.41
N GLY A 105 14.02 -16.15 -26.65
CA GLY A 105 12.89 -15.96 -27.58
C GLY A 105 12.03 -14.71 -27.32
N ILE A 106 12.47 -13.79 -26.45
CA ILE A 106 11.76 -12.54 -26.16
C ILE A 106 12.27 -11.43 -27.08
N GLY A 107 11.38 -10.89 -27.93
CA GLY A 107 11.73 -9.79 -28.84
C GLY A 107 11.85 -8.44 -28.12
N LYS A 108 12.71 -7.56 -28.63
CA LYS A 108 13.02 -6.21 -28.06
C LYS A 108 11.80 -5.28 -27.86
N ASN A 109 10.71 -5.55 -28.58
CA ASN A 109 9.49 -4.74 -28.64
C ASN A 109 8.30 -5.45 -27.98
N PHE A 110 8.53 -6.32 -26.99
CA PHE A 110 7.44 -6.95 -26.26
C PHE A 110 6.52 -5.90 -25.60
N SER A 111 5.23 -6.19 -25.58
CA SER A 111 4.25 -5.39 -24.84
C SER A 111 4.28 -5.76 -23.36
N ILE A 112 4.08 -4.79 -22.48
CA ILE A 112 3.92 -5.03 -21.04
C ILE A 112 2.44 -4.95 -20.73
N LEU A 113 1.85 -6.04 -20.25
CA LEU A 113 0.46 -6.05 -19.82
C LEU A 113 0.37 -5.48 -18.42
N ASP A 114 -0.59 -4.58 -18.23
CA ASP A 114 -0.97 -4.14 -16.90
C ASP A 114 -1.91 -5.14 -16.21
N GLU A 115 -2.35 -4.75 -15.02
CA GLU A 115 -3.24 -5.55 -14.20
C GLU A 115 -4.61 -5.83 -14.84
N GLU A 116 -5.15 -4.87 -15.60
CA GLU A 116 -6.46 -4.97 -16.26
C GLU A 116 -6.38 -5.78 -17.54
N ASP A 117 -5.29 -5.61 -18.30
CA ASP A 117 -4.98 -6.40 -19.49
C ASP A 117 -4.83 -7.88 -19.13
N SER A 118 -4.01 -8.18 -18.12
CA SER A 118 -3.77 -9.55 -17.63
C SER A 118 -5.08 -10.21 -17.19
N LEU A 119 -5.92 -9.47 -16.47
CA LEU A 119 -7.25 -9.94 -16.03
C LEU A 119 -8.18 -10.21 -17.22
N SER A 120 -8.08 -9.42 -18.29
CA SER A 120 -8.89 -9.59 -19.50
C SER A 120 -8.52 -10.84 -20.27
N VAL A 121 -7.22 -11.14 -20.38
CA VAL A 121 -6.73 -12.39 -20.99
C VAL A 121 -7.21 -13.62 -20.20
N ILE A 122 -7.10 -13.59 -18.86
CA ILE A 122 -7.58 -14.69 -18.01
C ILE A 122 -9.08 -14.92 -18.20
N LYS A 123 -9.89 -13.85 -18.26
CA LYS A 123 -11.34 -13.95 -18.52
C LYS A 123 -11.65 -14.59 -19.86
N GLU A 124 -10.86 -14.33 -20.90
CA GLU A 124 -11.03 -14.95 -22.21
C GLU A 124 -10.74 -16.45 -22.15
N ILE A 125 -9.63 -16.83 -21.53
CA ILE A 125 -9.22 -18.24 -21.36
C ILE A 125 -10.28 -19.01 -20.58
N MET A 126 -10.76 -18.47 -19.47
CA MET A 126 -11.80 -19.08 -18.66
C MET A 126 -13.09 -19.38 -19.44
N LYS A 127 -13.46 -18.51 -20.40
CA LYS A 127 -14.62 -18.78 -21.28
C LYS A 127 -14.39 -20.01 -22.15
N GLY A 128 -13.16 -20.20 -22.66
CA GLY A 128 -12.78 -21.38 -23.43
C GLY A 128 -12.89 -22.68 -22.64
N PHE A 129 -12.58 -22.64 -21.33
CA PHE A 129 -12.75 -23.78 -20.41
C PHE A 129 -14.15 -23.91 -19.81
N LEU A 130 -15.13 -23.10 -20.25
CA LEU A 130 -16.49 -23.07 -19.71
C LEU A 130 -16.55 -22.89 -18.19
N LEU A 131 -15.58 -22.17 -17.61
CA LEU A 131 -15.53 -21.90 -16.19
C LEU A 131 -16.51 -20.78 -15.83
N ASP A 132 -17.38 -21.05 -14.85
CA ASP A 132 -18.31 -20.06 -14.31
C ASP A 132 -17.55 -18.98 -13.51
N PRO A 133 -17.55 -17.70 -13.96
CA PRO A 133 -16.88 -16.62 -13.25
C PRO A 133 -17.44 -16.34 -11.85
N LYS A 134 -18.66 -16.79 -11.54
CA LYS A 134 -19.24 -16.68 -10.20
C LYS A 134 -18.63 -17.70 -9.23
N LYS A 135 -18.23 -18.87 -9.74
CA LYS A 135 -17.56 -19.91 -8.95
C LYS A 135 -16.05 -19.73 -8.90
N PHE A 136 -15.47 -19.26 -10.00
CA PHE A 136 -14.03 -19.05 -10.15
C PHE A 136 -13.78 -17.60 -10.50
N GLU A 137 -13.43 -16.80 -9.50
CA GLU A 137 -13.21 -15.38 -9.75
C GLU A 137 -11.89 -15.15 -10.51
N PRO A 138 -11.92 -14.46 -11.68
CA PRO A 138 -10.71 -14.22 -12.48
C PRO A 138 -9.61 -13.48 -11.72
N LYS A 139 -9.99 -12.55 -10.83
CA LYS A 139 -9.04 -11.77 -10.01
C LYS A 139 -8.27 -12.69 -9.06
N LYS A 140 -8.96 -13.62 -8.40
CA LYS A 140 -8.32 -14.62 -7.53
C LYS A 140 -7.34 -15.51 -8.30
N ILE A 141 -7.74 -15.98 -9.49
CA ILE A 141 -6.85 -16.77 -10.37
C ILE A 141 -5.58 -15.98 -10.70
N ARG A 142 -5.71 -14.73 -11.15
CA ARG A 142 -4.57 -13.85 -11.44
C ARG A 142 -3.65 -13.69 -10.23
N ASN A 143 -4.22 -13.42 -9.06
CA ASN A 143 -3.43 -13.25 -7.83
C ASN A 143 -2.67 -14.52 -7.45
N ILE A 144 -3.26 -15.70 -7.65
CA ILE A 144 -2.56 -16.98 -7.44
C ILE A 144 -1.40 -17.14 -8.45
N ILE A 145 -1.63 -16.84 -9.73
CA ILE A 145 -0.57 -16.87 -10.76
C ILE A 145 0.58 -15.93 -10.38
N SER A 146 0.26 -14.67 -10.07
CA SER A 146 1.24 -13.64 -9.68
C SER A 146 2.06 -14.08 -8.46
N LYS A 147 1.41 -14.59 -7.42
CA LYS A 147 2.09 -15.12 -6.23
C LYS A 147 3.08 -16.23 -6.61
N ASN A 148 2.65 -17.19 -7.42
CA ASN A 148 3.53 -18.30 -7.81
C ASN A 148 4.69 -17.84 -8.71
N LYS A 149 4.47 -16.90 -9.64
CA LYS A 149 5.56 -16.32 -10.44
C LYS A 149 6.61 -15.63 -9.56
N ASN A 150 6.18 -14.89 -8.54
CA ASN A 150 7.08 -14.25 -7.57
C ASN A 150 7.85 -15.26 -6.70
N GLU A 151 7.30 -16.46 -6.49
CA GLU A 151 7.96 -17.62 -5.89
C GLU A 151 8.77 -18.46 -6.91
N MET A 152 8.95 -17.95 -8.14
CA MET A 152 9.64 -18.62 -9.27
C MET A 152 9.05 -19.98 -9.65
N ARG A 153 7.75 -20.15 -9.41
CA ARG A 153 6.98 -21.35 -9.75
C ARG A 153 6.28 -21.18 -11.08
N GLY A 154 6.20 -22.26 -11.84
CA GLY A 154 5.40 -22.36 -13.06
C GLY A 154 4.17 -23.23 -12.87
N ALA A 155 3.30 -23.27 -13.89
CA ALA A 155 2.08 -24.09 -13.86
C ALA A 155 2.35 -25.57 -13.54
N ASP A 156 3.49 -26.12 -13.99
CA ASP A 156 3.85 -27.53 -13.78
C ASP A 156 4.28 -27.85 -12.34
N SER A 157 4.62 -26.83 -11.54
CA SER A 157 4.96 -26.99 -10.13
C SER A 157 3.75 -26.96 -9.19
N TRP A 158 2.55 -26.84 -9.75
CA TRP A 158 1.31 -26.84 -8.99
C TRP A 158 0.97 -28.26 -8.49
N GLU A 159 0.99 -28.44 -7.16
CA GLU A 159 0.50 -29.66 -6.54
C GLU A 159 -1.02 -29.78 -6.74
N THR A 160 -1.42 -30.77 -7.53
CA THR A 160 -2.82 -30.98 -7.87
C THR A 160 -3.60 -31.32 -6.61
N ARG A 161 -4.53 -30.45 -6.23
CA ARG A 161 -5.48 -30.69 -5.13
C ARG A 161 -6.70 -31.44 -5.67
N ASP A 162 -7.35 -32.25 -4.83
CA ASP A 162 -8.52 -33.05 -5.23
C ASP A 162 -9.78 -32.25 -5.56
N SER A 163 -9.73 -30.92 -5.45
CA SER A 163 -10.82 -30.06 -5.90
C SER A 163 -10.83 -29.90 -7.42
N TYR A 164 -12.03 -29.69 -8.00
CA TYR A 164 -12.17 -29.37 -9.42
C TYR A 164 -11.30 -28.17 -9.83
N PHE A 165 -11.21 -27.15 -8.97
CA PHE A 165 -10.31 -26.00 -9.18
C PHE A 165 -8.84 -26.42 -9.24
N GLY A 166 -8.40 -27.27 -8.31
CA GLY A 166 -7.02 -27.74 -8.24
C GLY A 166 -6.56 -28.47 -9.50
N LYS A 167 -7.48 -29.14 -10.20
CA LYS A 167 -7.21 -29.87 -11.44
C LYS A 167 -7.21 -28.97 -12.68
N ILE A 168 -8.10 -27.98 -12.77
CA ILE A 168 -8.22 -27.12 -13.96
C ILE A 168 -7.27 -25.91 -13.94
N PHE A 169 -6.87 -25.45 -12.75
CA PHE A 169 -6.04 -24.25 -12.60
C PHE A 169 -4.71 -24.31 -13.37
N PRO A 170 -3.93 -25.41 -13.35
CA PRO A 170 -2.70 -25.52 -14.15
C PRO A 170 -2.93 -25.33 -15.64
N GLU A 171 -4.03 -25.88 -16.19
CA GLU A 171 -4.36 -25.74 -17.62
C GLU A 171 -4.71 -24.30 -17.97
N VAL A 172 -5.47 -23.62 -17.11
CA VAL A 172 -5.77 -22.18 -17.27
C VAL A 172 -4.48 -21.36 -17.28
N TRP A 173 -3.55 -21.66 -16.37
CA TRP A 173 -2.27 -20.95 -16.30
C TRP A 173 -1.38 -21.26 -17.51
N ARG A 174 -1.23 -22.52 -17.93
CA ARG A 174 -0.49 -22.85 -19.16
C ARG A 174 -1.06 -22.09 -20.36
N LYS A 175 -2.39 -22.04 -20.48
CA LYS A 175 -3.03 -21.32 -21.58
C LYS A 175 -2.81 -19.81 -21.50
N TYR A 176 -2.68 -19.27 -20.29
CA TYR A 176 -2.32 -17.87 -20.06
C TYR A 176 -0.90 -17.56 -20.53
N GLU A 177 0.08 -18.39 -20.16
CA GLU A 177 1.47 -18.24 -20.64
C GLU A 177 1.57 -18.39 -22.18
N GLU A 178 0.84 -19.35 -22.76
CA GLU A 178 0.75 -19.53 -24.22
C GLU A 178 0.21 -18.27 -24.90
N ARG A 179 -0.87 -17.69 -24.36
CA ARG A 179 -1.49 -16.50 -24.93
C ARG A 179 -0.58 -15.27 -24.83
N LEU A 180 0.14 -15.11 -23.72
CA LEU A 180 1.16 -14.06 -23.58
C LEU A 180 2.27 -14.21 -24.64
N LEU A 181 2.73 -15.45 -24.89
CA LEU A 181 3.73 -15.75 -25.90
C LEU A 181 3.23 -15.43 -27.32
N GLU A 182 2.00 -15.84 -27.67
CA GLU A 182 1.34 -15.53 -28.95
C GLU A 182 1.24 -14.01 -29.18
N MET A 183 0.91 -13.27 -28.13
CA MET A 183 0.81 -11.81 -28.13
C MET A 183 2.18 -11.11 -28.13
N LYS A 184 3.28 -11.85 -27.96
CA LYS A 184 4.64 -11.32 -27.74
C LYS A 184 4.66 -10.32 -26.60
N ALA A 185 4.00 -10.67 -25.51
CA ALA A 185 3.81 -9.79 -24.37
C ALA A 185 4.24 -10.46 -23.07
N LEU A 186 4.55 -9.65 -22.07
CA LEU A 186 4.93 -10.07 -20.72
C LEU A 186 4.06 -9.32 -19.72
N ASP A 187 3.61 -9.99 -18.66
CA ASP A 187 3.05 -9.30 -17.51
C ASP A 187 4.15 -8.76 -16.59
N PHE A 188 3.77 -8.04 -15.53
CA PHE A 188 4.72 -7.45 -14.60
C PHE A 188 5.63 -8.48 -13.92
N ASP A 189 5.08 -9.63 -13.53
CA ASP A 189 5.83 -10.68 -12.85
C ASP A 189 6.80 -11.41 -13.80
N ASP A 190 6.42 -11.55 -15.07
CA ASP A 190 7.29 -12.09 -16.13
C ASP A 190 8.55 -11.28 -16.33
N LEU A 191 8.50 -9.96 -16.15
CA LEU A 191 9.71 -9.13 -16.26
C LEU A 191 10.80 -9.66 -15.32
N LEU A 192 10.44 -9.95 -14.07
CA LEU A 192 11.37 -10.48 -13.08
C LEU A 192 11.74 -11.92 -13.40
N LEU A 193 10.74 -12.79 -13.55
CA LEU A 193 10.94 -14.23 -13.71
C LEU A 193 11.72 -14.57 -14.99
N LYS A 194 11.36 -13.99 -16.14
CA LYS A 194 12.05 -14.26 -17.41
C LYS A 194 13.48 -13.71 -17.41
N THR A 195 13.78 -12.64 -16.66
CA THR A 195 15.15 -12.15 -16.51
C THR A 195 16.02 -13.13 -15.71
N VAL A 196 15.48 -13.70 -14.62
CA VAL A 196 16.17 -14.76 -13.87
C VAL A 196 16.36 -16.01 -14.75
N VAL A 197 15.35 -16.40 -15.53
CA VAL A 197 15.46 -17.52 -16.49
C VAL A 197 16.53 -17.25 -17.54
N LEU A 198 16.61 -16.03 -18.10
CA LEU A 198 17.63 -15.63 -19.06
C LEU A 198 19.03 -15.85 -18.47
N PHE A 199 19.31 -15.30 -17.30
CA PHE A 199 20.63 -15.42 -16.68
C PHE A 199 20.98 -16.84 -16.24
N THR A 200 19.98 -17.62 -15.82
CA THR A 200 20.20 -19.02 -15.42
C THR A 200 20.48 -19.92 -16.64
N LYS A 201 19.80 -19.68 -17.78
CA LYS A 201 19.96 -20.49 -19.00
C LYS A 201 21.13 -20.05 -19.87
N HIS A 202 21.54 -18.79 -19.79
CA HIS A 202 22.61 -18.19 -20.59
C HIS A 202 23.66 -17.54 -19.68
N PRO A 203 24.56 -18.34 -19.08
CA PRO A 203 25.62 -17.81 -18.21
C PRO A 203 26.58 -16.85 -18.91
N ASP A 204 26.78 -17.02 -20.22
CA ASP A 204 27.52 -16.11 -21.08
C ASP A 204 26.93 -14.69 -21.07
N ILE A 205 25.60 -14.58 -21.22
CA ILE A 205 24.88 -13.31 -21.13
C ILE A 205 24.97 -12.76 -19.71
N LEU A 206 24.76 -13.58 -18.68
CA LEU A 206 24.94 -13.15 -17.28
C LEU A 206 26.33 -12.55 -17.06
N HIS A 207 27.38 -13.18 -17.60
CA HIS A 207 28.75 -12.69 -17.49
C HIS A 207 28.92 -11.30 -18.12
N GLU A 208 28.32 -11.02 -19.28
CA GLU A 208 28.33 -9.69 -19.89
C GLU A 208 27.72 -8.62 -18.96
N TRP A 209 26.61 -8.96 -18.31
CA TRP A 209 25.94 -8.07 -17.37
C TRP A 209 26.70 -7.88 -16.06
N GLN A 210 27.36 -8.92 -15.57
CA GLN A 210 28.24 -8.85 -14.40
C GLN A 210 29.50 -8.01 -14.70
N GLU A 211 30.08 -8.11 -15.90
CA GLU A 211 31.20 -7.27 -16.35
C GLU A 211 30.79 -5.80 -16.50
N ARG A 212 29.53 -5.57 -16.89
CA ARG A 212 28.97 -4.21 -16.91
C ARG A 212 28.77 -3.68 -15.49
N PHE A 213 28.04 -4.39 -14.62
CA PHE A 213 27.66 -3.89 -13.30
C PHE A 213 28.54 -4.47 -12.18
N LEU A 214 29.68 -3.81 -11.97
CA LEU A 214 30.68 -4.22 -11.00
C LEU A 214 30.28 -3.91 -9.55
N TYR A 215 29.43 -2.91 -9.32
CA TYR A 215 28.94 -2.51 -8.00
C TYR A 215 27.42 -2.42 -7.98
N ILE A 216 26.78 -3.15 -7.07
CA ILE A 216 25.33 -3.27 -6.99
C ILE A 216 24.83 -2.69 -5.66
N HIS A 217 23.86 -1.78 -5.73
CA HIS A 217 23.27 -1.12 -4.58
C HIS A 217 21.77 -1.37 -4.56
N ILE A 218 21.24 -1.90 -3.46
CA ILE A 218 19.79 -2.14 -3.30
C ILE A 218 19.28 -1.38 -2.07
N ASP A 219 18.31 -0.50 -2.29
CA ASP A 219 17.58 0.19 -1.21
C ASP A 219 16.30 -0.59 -0.83
N GLU A 220 15.86 -0.41 0.42
CA GLU A 220 14.68 -1.08 1.00
C GLU A 220 14.68 -2.61 0.81
N TYR A 221 15.81 -3.25 1.08
CA TYR A 221 16.03 -4.68 0.82
C TYR A 221 15.06 -5.61 1.56
N GLN A 222 14.47 -5.16 2.68
CA GLN A 222 13.43 -5.92 3.38
C GLN A 222 12.12 -6.10 2.58
N ASP A 223 11.89 -5.26 1.57
CA ASP A 223 10.68 -5.31 0.74
C ASP A 223 10.88 -6.19 -0.51
N THR A 224 12.01 -6.88 -0.64
CA THR A 224 12.30 -7.77 -1.76
C THR A 224 11.53 -9.09 -1.66
N ASN A 225 11.07 -9.61 -2.80
CA ASN A 225 10.51 -10.96 -2.89
C ASN A 225 11.56 -11.97 -3.36
N LEU A 226 11.19 -13.25 -3.46
CA LEU A 226 12.12 -14.33 -3.80
C LEU A 226 12.78 -14.15 -5.19
N VAL A 227 11.99 -13.86 -6.23
CA VAL A 227 12.54 -13.67 -7.59
C VAL A 227 13.50 -12.47 -7.68
N GLN A 228 13.20 -11.37 -6.97
CA GLN A 228 14.07 -10.19 -6.89
C GLN A 228 15.39 -10.52 -6.17
N TYR A 229 15.31 -11.23 -5.06
CA TYR A 229 16.47 -11.72 -4.32
C TYR A 229 17.38 -12.57 -5.22
N HIS A 230 16.81 -13.55 -5.94
CA HIS A 230 17.59 -14.42 -6.84
C HIS A 230 18.24 -13.64 -7.98
N LEU A 231 17.53 -12.67 -8.58
CA LEU A 231 18.08 -11.79 -9.61
C LEU A 231 19.32 -11.04 -9.11
N VAL A 232 19.25 -10.43 -7.93
CA VAL A 232 20.37 -9.69 -7.34
C VAL A 232 21.52 -10.61 -7.03
N LYS A 233 21.24 -11.80 -6.48
CA LYS A 233 22.27 -12.80 -6.16
C LYS A 233 23.06 -13.21 -7.40
N LEU A 234 22.38 -13.54 -8.50
CA LEU A 234 23.01 -13.88 -9.78
C LEU A 234 23.93 -12.76 -10.28
N LEU A 235 23.49 -11.50 -10.22
CA LEU A 235 24.30 -10.37 -10.67
C LEU A 235 25.51 -10.11 -9.75
N ALA A 236 25.35 -10.31 -8.44
CA ALA A 236 26.40 -10.05 -7.46
C ALA A 236 27.46 -11.17 -7.39
N GLU A 237 27.14 -12.39 -7.80
CA GLU A 237 27.94 -13.59 -7.52
C GLU A 237 29.41 -13.50 -7.99
N LYS A 238 29.68 -12.86 -9.14
CA LYS A 238 31.02 -12.80 -9.72
C LYS A 238 31.98 -11.86 -8.98
N TYR A 239 31.59 -10.61 -8.74
CA TYR A 239 32.45 -9.60 -8.10
C TYR A 239 32.16 -9.38 -6.63
N ARG A 240 30.98 -9.80 -6.15
CA ARG A 240 30.53 -9.73 -4.76
C ARG A 240 30.50 -8.33 -4.16
N ASN A 241 30.60 -7.27 -4.96
CA ASN A 241 30.46 -5.88 -4.50
C ASN A 241 28.98 -5.49 -4.45
N ILE A 242 28.24 -6.15 -3.57
CA ILE A 242 26.83 -5.87 -3.30
C ILE A 242 26.72 -5.07 -2.00
N CYS A 243 25.99 -3.95 -2.05
CA CYS A 243 25.66 -3.16 -0.89
C CYS A 243 24.13 -3.07 -0.78
N VAL A 244 23.57 -3.70 0.25
CA VAL A 244 22.13 -3.64 0.52
C VAL A 244 21.86 -2.80 1.75
N VAL A 245 20.78 -2.03 1.72
CA VAL A 245 20.29 -1.25 2.86
C VAL A 245 18.87 -1.67 3.16
N GLY A 246 18.55 -1.85 4.44
CA GLY A 246 17.18 -2.11 4.82
C GLY A 246 16.92 -1.97 6.31
N ASP A 247 15.62 -1.98 6.64
CA ASP A 247 15.10 -1.99 8.00
C ASP A 247 14.01 -3.05 8.14
N ILE A 248 14.31 -4.20 8.77
CA ILE A 248 13.32 -5.24 9.05
C ILE A 248 12.16 -4.69 9.89
N ASP A 249 12.42 -3.69 10.73
CA ASP A 249 11.38 -3.10 11.58
C ASP A 249 10.39 -2.23 10.77
N GLN A 250 10.65 -2.01 9.47
CA GLN A 250 9.77 -1.34 8.51
C GLN A 250 9.24 -2.28 7.40
N ALA A 251 9.37 -3.60 7.54
CA ALA A 251 8.81 -4.57 6.61
C ALA A 251 7.29 -4.70 6.80
N ILE A 252 6.51 -3.99 5.97
CA ILE A 252 5.04 -3.85 6.06
C ILE A 252 4.31 -4.18 4.75
N TYR A 253 4.97 -4.92 3.85
CA TYR A 253 4.45 -5.28 2.54
C TYR A 253 4.46 -6.80 2.30
N SER A 254 4.36 -7.62 3.36
CA SER A 254 4.39 -9.08 3.20
C SER A 254 3.24 -9.58 2.33
N TRP A 255 2.08 -8.91 2.41
CA TRP A 255 0.90 -9.15 1.58
C TRP A 255 1.13 -8.92 0.08
N ARG A 256 2.17 -8.16 -0.30
CA ARG A 256 2.64 -8.00 -1.69
C ARG A 256 3.69 -9.04 -2.11
N GLY A 257 3.96 -10.03 -1.26
CA GLY A 257 4.95 -11.08 -1.49
C GLY A 257 6.37 -10.71 -1.06
N ALA A 258 6.56 -9.58 -0.35
CA ALA A 258 7.87 -9.27 0.22
C ALA A 258 8.26 -10.28 1.30
N ASP A 259 9.53 -10.70 1.30
CA ASP A 259 10.08 -11.64 2.25
C ASP A 259 11.23 -11.00 3.03
N PHE A 260 10.93 -10.48 4.21
CA PHE A 260 11.92 -9.86 5.09
C PHE A 260 13.02 -10.86 5.51
N ARG A 261 12.82 -12.18 5.35
CA ARG A 261 13.86 -13.17 5.62
C ARG A 261 15.05 -13.03 4.67
N ASN A 262 14.87 -12.41 3.50
CA ASN A 262 15.97 -12.11 2.56
C ASN A 262 17.06 -11.26 3.20
N ILE A 263 16.67 -10.24 3.99
CA ILE A 263 17.64 -9.41 4.71
C ILE A 263 18.17 -10.12 5.96
N LEU A 264 17.34 -10.90 6.66
CA LEU A 264 17.77 -11.67 7.83
C LEU A 264 18.79 -12.76 7.48
N HIS A 265 18.70 -13.34 6.29
CA HIS A 265 19.57 -14.42 5.83
C HIS A 265 20.74 -13.93 4.97
N PHE A 266 20.96 -12.62 4.85
CA PHE A 266 22.02 -12.08 4.00
C PHE A 266 23.41 -12.65 4.33
N GLU A 267 23.74 -12.81 5.62
CA GLU A 267 25.00 -13.41 6.09
C GLU A 267 25.13 -14.90 5.74
N ARG A 268 24.04 -15.61 5.48
CA ARG A 268 24.10 -17.02 5.04
C ARG A 268 24.61 -17.14 3.61
N ASP A 269 24.24 -16.19 2.76
CA ASP A 269 24.70 -16.13 1.36
C ASP A 269 26.07 -15.47 1.23
N TRP A 270 26.37 -14.54 2.14
CA TRP A 270 27.60 -13.76 2.15
C TRP A 270 28.27 -13.84 3.54
N PRO A 271 28.96 -14.95 3.87
CA PRO A 271 29.54 -15.15 5.21
C PRO A 271 30.63 -14.16 5.60
N ASP A 272 31.23 -13.49 4.62
CA ASP A 272 32.23 -12.42 4.77
C ASP A 272 31.60 -11.02 4.69
N ALA A 273 30.26 -10.92 4.71
CA ALA A 273 29.57 -9.65 4.65
C ALA A 273 29.93 -8.74 5.81
N LYS A 274 30.23 -7.49 5.49
CA LYS A 274 30.38 -6.46 6.50
C LYS A 274 29.00 -5.92 6.89
N ILE A 275 28.64 -6.12 8.16
CA ILE A 275 27.41 -5.59 8.73
C ILE A 275 27.70 -4.23 9.38
N ILE A 276 26.98 -3.20 8.93
CA ILE A 276 27.13 -1.85 9.46
C ILE A 276 25.76 -1.36 9.94
N THR A 277 25.64 -1.10 11.23
CA THR A 277 24.38 -0.66 11.82
C THR A 277 24.33 0.86 11.94
N LEU A 278 23.27 1.48 11.41
CA LEU A 278 23.02 2.91 11.54
C LEU A 278 21.94 3.15 12.61
N GLU A 279 22.40 3.53 13.80
CA GLU A 279 21.56 3.70 15.00
C GLU A 279 21.23 5.17 15.31
N GLU A 280 22.06 6.12 14.86
CA GLU A 280 21.77 7.55 15.06
C GLU A 280 20.63 8.01 14.15
N ASN A 281 19.55 8.46 14.76
CA ASN A 281 18.39 9.04 14.08
C ASN A 281 18.49 10.57 14.10
N TYR A 282 18.29 11.17 12.92
CA TYR A 282 18.37 12.62 12.71
C TYR A 282 16.98 13.28 12.59
N ARG A 283 15.93 12.48 12.62
CA ARG A 283 14.54 12.90 12.39
C ARG A 283 13.85 13.27 13.70
N SER A 284 13.67 12.28 14.57
CA SER A 284 12.77 12.27 15.71
C SER A 284 13.48 12.66 17.01
N THR A 285 12.71 13.14 17.99
CA THR A 285 13.19 13.37 19.37
C THR A 285 13.49 12.05 20.07
N LYS A 286 14.27 12.12 21.15
CA LYS A 286 14.62 10.96 21.98
C LYS A 286 13.38 10.23 22.51
N LEU A 287 12.39 10.95 23.03
CA LEU A 287 11.17 10.35 23.62
C LEU A 287 10.38 9.52 22.60
N ILE A 288 10.24 10.01 21.37
CA ILE A 288 9.56 9.28 20.28
C ILE A 288 10.32 7.98 19.96
N LEU A 289 11.66 8.03 19.92
CA LEU A 289 12.47 6.85 19.62
C LEU A 289 12.48 5.85 20.76
N ASP A 290 12.52 6.31 22.01
CA ASP A 290 12.46 5.42 23.17
C ASP A 290 11.14 4.64 23.16
N ALA A 291 10.01 5.30 22.86
CA ALA A 291 8.72 4.63 22.67
C ALA A 291 8.73 3.66 21.48
N ALA A 292 9.27 4.08 20.33
CA ALA A 292 9.36 3.21 19.15
C ALA A 292 10.22 1.95 19.41
N ASN A 293 11.35 2.10 20.11
CA ASN A 293 12.23 1.00 20.51
C ASN A 293 11.52 0.06 21.50
N ALA A 294 10.80 0.59 22.49
CA ALA A 294 10.06 -0.19 23.48
C ALA A 294 8.92 -1.02 22.85
N VAL A 295 8.26 -0.46 21.83
CA VAL A 295 7.26 -1.19 21.05
C VAL A 295 7.92 -2.30 20.24
N ILE A 296 8.93 -1.98 19.42
CA ILE A 296 9.42 -2.90 18.38
C ILE A 296 10.25 -4.07 18.95
N VAL A 297 10.87 -3.91 20.13
CA VAL A 297 11.66 -4.97 20.77
C VAL A 297 10.84 -6.23 21.09
N LYS A 298 9.50 -6.11 21.13
CA LYS A 298 8.57 -7.23 21.35
C LYS A 298 8.48 -8.20 20.16
N ASN A 299 8.92 -7.79 18.96
CA ASN A 299 9.02 -8.69 17.81
C ASN A 299 10.22 -9.63 17.95
N LYS A 300 10.03 -10.91 17.62
CA LYS A 300 11.07 -11.94 17.66
C LYS A 300 11.92 -11.90 16.39
N ALA A 301 11.30 -11.74 15.23
CA ALA A 301 12.01 -11.73 13.96
C ALA A 301 12.58 -10.33 13.64
N ARG A 302 13.72 -10.00 14.27
CA ARG A 302 14.45 -8.73 14.09
C ARG A 302 15.97 -8.90 14.09
N LEU A 303 16.66 -7.95 13.46
CA LEU A 303 18.09 -7.73 13.69
C LEU A 303 18.25 -6.76 14.88
N PRO A 304 19.10 -7.08 15.88
CA PRO A 304 19.32 -6.20 17.02
C PRO A 304 19.81 -4.82 16.57
N LYS A 305 19.04 -3.79 16.91
CA LYS A 305 19.43 -2.39 16.80
C LYS A 305 18.67 -1.56 17.82
N ASN A 306 19.27 -0.47 18.28
CA ASN A 306 18.62 0.48 19.16
C ASN A 306 18.78 1.90 18.63
N LEU A 307 17.69 2.53 18.20
CA LEU A 307 17.79 3.88 17.65
C LEU A 307 17.98 4.90 18.77
N TYR A 308 18.89 5.84 18.58
CA TYR A 308 19.07 6.97 19.49
C TYR A 308 19.07 8.30 18.74
N SER A 309 18.70 9.38 19.43
CA SER A 309 18.71 10.73 18.87
C SER A 309 19.47 11.67 19.80
N LYS A 310 20.20 12.62 19.19
CA LYS A 310 20.83 13.75 19.90
C LYS A 310 19.83 14.86 20.21
N LYS A 311 18.60 14.81 19.66
CA LYS A 311 17.50 15.73 20.01
C LYS A 311 16.85 15.26 21.31
N ILE A 312 17.46 15.63 22.43
CA ILE A 312 17.05 15.17 23.78
C ILE A 312 15.73 15.82 24.19
N ALA A 313 15.57 17.13 23.95
CA ALA A 313 14.36 17.87 24.29
C ALA A 313 13.21 17.51 23.35
N GLY A 314 12.01 17.41 23.91
CA GLY A 314 10.78 17.15 23.17
C GLY A 314 9.62 16.89 24.13
N PRO A 315 8.39 17.22 23.73
CA PRO A 315 7.22 16.94 24.54
C PRO A 315 6.98 15.44 24.66
N LYS A 316 6.30 15.02 25.74
CA LYS A 316 5.86 13.63 25.89
C LYS A 316 4.87 13.23 24.79
N ILE A 317 4.66 11.93 24.64
CA ILE A 317 3.63 11.38 23.74
C ILE A 317 2.28 11.58 24.42
N THR A 318 1.38 12.34 23.79
CA THR A 318 0.05 12.55 24.37
C THR A 318 -0.87 11.42 23.95
N LEU A 319 -1.59 10.86 24.92
CA LEU A 319 -2.62 9.85 24.72
C LEU A 319 -3.99 10.44 25.04
N PHE A 320 -4.91 10.38 24.07
CA PHE A 320 -6.30 10.74 24.23
C PHE A 320 -7.21 9.51 24.28
N GLU A 321 -8.05 9.49 25.29
CA GLU A 321 -9.23 8.65 25.34
C GLU A 321 -10.42 9.47 24.85
N ALA A 322 -11.09 8.99 23.81
CA ALA A 322 -12.34 9.58 23.34
C ALA A 322 -13.51 8.65 23.67
N ALA A 323 -14.67 9.21 24.01
CA ALA A 323 -15.87 8.41 24.20
C ALA A 323 -16.30 7.74 22.89
N ASN A 324 -16.17 8.43 21.75
CA ASN A 324 -16.52 7.87 20.44
C ASN A 324 -15.69 8.43 19.28
N GLU A 325 -15.91 7.90 18.07
CA GLU A 325 -15.22 8.32 16.84
C GLU A 325 -15.44 9.79 16.47
N GLU A 326 -16.58 10.39 16.84
CA GLU A 326 -16.85 11.80 16.57
C GLU A 326 -16.07 12.71 17.51
N GLU A 327 -15.96 12.32 18.78
CA GLU A 327 -15.13 13.01 19.76
C GLU A 327 -13.64 12.89 19.42
N GLU A 328 -13.17 11.70 19.03
CA GLU A 328 -11.79 11.52 18.58
C GLU A 328 -11.45 12.46 17.41
N ALA A 329 -12.31 12.49 16.39
CA ALA A 329 -12.13 13.35 15.22
C ALA A 329 -12.17 14.84 15.59
N ARG A 330 -13.04 15.23 16.54
CA ARG A 330 -13.14 16.60 17.05
C ARG A 330 -11.86 17.01 17.78
N LEU A 331 -11.32 16.15 18.65
CA LEU A 331 -10.07 16.42 19.36
C LEU A 331 -8.92 16.61 18.35
N ILE A 332 -8.81 15.74 17.35
CA ILE A 332 -7.78 15.85 16.31
C ILE A 332 -7.92 17.17 15.54
N SER A 333 -9.13 17.59 15.16
CA SER A 333 -9.36 18.84 14.43
C SER A 333 -9.08 20.07 15.28
N GLU A 334 -9.60 20.13 16.50
CA GLU A 334 -9.41 21.26 17.43
C GLU A 334 -7.92 21.49 17.72
N MET A 335 -7.19 20.43 18.05
CA MET A 335 -5.75 20.52 18.31
C MET A 335 -4.96 20.91 17.08
N SER A 336 -5.34 20.39 15.90
CA SER A 336 -4.73 20.81 14.65
C SER A 336 -4.93 22.29 14.40
N ARG A 337 -6.13 22.82 14.69
CA ARG A 337 -6.44 24.25 14.56
C ARG A 337 -5.60 25.09 15.52
N GLU A 338 -5.48 24.67 16.78
CA GLU A 338 -4.68 25.36 17.79
C GLU A 338 -3.22 25.41 17.39
N MET A 339 -2.65 24.29 16.91
CA MET A 339 -1.28 24.25 16.39
C MET A 339 -1.07 25.17 15.20
N ILE A 340 -2.03 25.20 14.26
CA ILE A 340 -1.97 26.10 13.10
C ILE A 340 -2.03 27.57 13.55
N ARG A 341 -2.89 27.91 14.52
CA ARG A 341 -2.95 29.25 15.12
C ARG A 341 -1.65 29.60 15.86
N GLY A 342 -1.00 28.61 16.48
CA GLY A 342 0.32 28.70 17.09
C GLY A 342 1.48 28.80 16.09
N GLY A 343 1.20 28.80 14.78
CA GLY A 343 2.20 29.01 13.73
C GLY A 343 2.79 27.73 13.12
N ILE A 344 2.31 26.54 13.50
CA ILE A 344 2.69 25.30 12.82
C ILE A 344 2.09 25.30 11.42
N ASN A 345 2.92 25.07 10.41
CA ASN A 345 2.44 24.99 9.04
C ASN A 345 1.55 23.73 8.86
N PRO A 346 0.35 23.83 8.25
CA PRO A 346 -0.52 22.67 8.03
C PRO A 346 0.17 21.48 7.35
N ARG A 347 1.12 21.72 6.43
CA ARG A 347 1.84 20.65 5.72
C ARG A 347 2.76 19.82 6.62
N ASP A 348 3.10 20.34 7.80
CA ASP A 348 3.94 19.70 8.79
C ASP A 348 3.12 18.87 9.80
N ILE A 349 1.79 18.80 9.62
CA ILE A 349 0.86 17.99 10.42
C ILE A 349 0.32 16.85 9.56
N ALA A 350 0.36 15.63 10.11
CA ALA A 350 -0.29 14.47 9.51
C ALA A 350 -1.22 13.75 10.48
N VAL A 351 -2.29 13.18 9.94
CA VAL A 351 -3.21 12.29 10.64
C VAL A 351 -3.14 10.91 9.99
N LEU A 352 -2.66 9.95 10.77
CA LEU A 352 -2.43 8.56 10.36
C LEU A 352 -3.51 7.65 10.94
N TYR A 353 -3.98 6.73 10.12
CA TYR A 353 -4.98 5.72 10.49
C TYR A 353 -4.63 4.36 9.87
N ARG A 354 -5.17 3.26 10.40
CA ARG A 354 -4.90 1.91 9.86
C ARG A 354 -5.66 1.64 8.57
N THR A 355 -6.89 2.14 8.48
CA THR A 355 -7.82 1.85 7.39
C THR A 355 -8.45 3.12 6.84
N ASN A 356 -8.76 3.10 5.54
CA ASN A 356 -9.26 4.28 4.83
C ASN A 356 -10.64 4.75 5.31
N PHE A 357 -11.46 3.90 5.94
CA PHE A 357 -12.80 4.32 6.40
C PHE A 357 -12.72 5.35 7.54
N GLN A 358 -11.67 5.29 8.36
CA GLN A 358 -11.43 6.23 9.47
C GLN A 358 -11.29 7.68 8.99
N SER A 359 -10.89 7.91 7.73
CA SER A 359 -10.69 9.26 7.20
C SER A 359 -11.98 10.08 7.19
N ARG A 360 -13.13 9.46 6.93
CA ARG A 360 -14.40 10.15 6.68
C ARG A 360 -14.77 11.14 7.79
N ILE A 361 -14.80 10.68 9.04
CA ILE A 361 -15.23 11.51 10.19
C ILE A 361 -14.21 12.62 10.48
N ILE A 362 -12.92 12.36 10.23
CA ILE A 362 -11.84 13.33 10.39
C ILE A 362 -11.96 14.41 9.31
N GLU A 363 -12.19 14.02 8.05
CA GLU A 363 -12.44 14.94 6.94
C GLU A 363 -13.62 15.87 7.24
N GLU A 364 -14.72 15.32 7.76
CA GLU A 364 -15.91 16.08 8.14
C GLU A 364 -15.63 17.12 9.23
N LYS A 365 -14.93 16.74 10.30
CA LYS A 365 -14.56 17.69 11.37
C LYS A 365 -13.61 18.76 10.83
N MET A 366 -12.58 18.39 10.07
CA MET A 366 -11.66 19.35 9.44
C MET A 366 -12.39 20.37 8.55
N LEU A 367 -13.35 19.91 7.73
CA LEU A 367 -14.21 20.80 6.93
C LEU A 367 -15.04 21.74 7.80
N GLY A 368 -15.71 21.22 8.84
CA GLY A 368 -16.50 22.03 9.77
C GLY A 368 -15.67 23.06 10.53
N GLU A 369 -14.38 22.80 10.71
CA GLU A 369 -13.42 23.70 11.34
C GLU A 369 -12.73 24.69 10.38
N ASN A 370 -13.03 24.59 9.08
CA ASN A 370 -12.38 25.31 7.99
C ASN A 370 -10.85 25.10 7.95
N ILE A 371 -10.42 23.86 8.19
CA ILE A 371 -9.01 23.44 8.15
C ILE A 371 -8.73 22.79 6.79
N SER A 372 -7.74 23.32 6.07
CA SER A 372 -7.30 22.73 4.81
C SER A 372 -6.64 21.36 5.05
N TYR A 373 -7.13 20.34 4.34
CA TYR A 373 -6.63 18.98 4.42
C TYR A 373 -6.48 18.34 3.03
N GLN A 374 -5.61 17.34 2.94
CA GLN A 374 -5.43 16.51 1.76
C GLN A 374 -5.36 15.04 2.15
N VAL A 375 -6.28 14.24 1.62
CA VAL A 375 -6.21 12.78 1.71
C VAL A 375 -5.18 12.25 0.71
N ILE A 376 -4.14 11.58 1.19
CA ILE A 376 -3.19 10.84 0.33
C ILE A 376 -3.79 9.46 0.06
N GLY A 377 -4.49 9.38 -1.06
CA GLY A 377 -5.31 8.23 -1.46
C GLY A 377 -6.53 8.72 -2.23
N VAL A 378 -7.61 7.94 -2.21
CA VAL A 378 -8.88 8.35 -2.80
C VAL A 378 -9.84 8.77 -1.67
N LYS A 379 -10.35 10.01 -1.76
CA LYS A 379 -11.37 10.55 -0.84
C LYS A 379 -12.59 9.65 -0.78
N PHE A 380 -13.30 9.62 0.35
CA PHE A 380 -14.37 8.64 0.63
C PHE A 380 -15.39 8.50 -0.52
N TYR A 381 -16.09 9.58 -0.89
CA TYR A 381 -17.12 9.54 -1.96
C TYR A 381 -16.55 9.33 -3.37
N LEU A 382 -15.24 9.49 -3.55
CA LEU A 382 -14.58 9.25 -4.83
C LEU A 382 -14.15 7.80 -5.03
N ARG A 383 -14.16 6.98 -3.98
CA ARG A 383 -13.78 5.56 -4.03
C ARG A 383 -14.73 4.79 -4.94
N LYS A 384 -14.16 3.82 -5.67
CA LYS A 384 -14.90 3.08 -6.70
C LYS A 384 -16.12 2.39 -6.09
N GLU A 385 -15.92 1.66 -5.01
CA GLU A 385 -16.92 0.90 -4.28
C GLU A 385 -18.04 1.78 -3.69
N ILE A 386 -17.72 3.00 -3.24
CA ILE A 386 -18.71 3.97 -2.76
C ILE A 386 -19.54 4.51 -3.93
N LYS A 387 -18.88 4.90 -5.03
CA LYS A 387 -19.58 5.33 -6.25
C LYS A 387 -20.46 4.23 -6.84
N ASP A 388 -20.02 2.97 -6.76
CA ASP A 388 -20.79 1.81 -7.20
C ASP A 388 -22.06 1.65 -6.35
N ALA A 389 -21.93 1.69 -5.01
CA ALA A 389 -23.07 1.64 -4.10
C ALA A 389 -24.04 2.81 -4.34
N LEU A 390 -23.56 4.05 -4.40
CA LEU A 390 -24.40 5.23 -4.67
C LEU A 390 -25.09 5.17 -6.04
N ALA A 391 -24.44 4.57 -7.05
CA ALA A 391 -25.05 4.39 -8.36
C ALA A 391 -26.20 3.39 -8.35
N TYR A 392 -26.21 2.39 -7.46
CA TYR A 392 -27.39 1.52 -7.29
C TYR A 392 -28.57 2.30 -6.74
N LEU A 393 -28.33 3.14 -5.72
CA LEU A 393 -29.37 3.98 -5.14
C LEU A 393 -29.95 4.94 -6.18
N LYS A 394 -29.08 5.62 -6.93
CA LYS A 394 -29.45 6.53 -8.04
C LYS A 394 -30.26 5.81 -9.12
N ALA A 395 -29.77 4.66 -9.60
CA ALA A 395 -30.44 3.90 -10.66
C ALA A 395 -31.79 3.31 -10.22
N ALA A 396 -31.95 2.99 -8.92
CA ALA A 396 -33.20 2.51 -8.35
C ALA A 396 -34.25 3.64 -8.26
N LEU A 397 -33.85 4.82 -7.76
CA LEU A 397 -34.74 5.99 -7.64
C LEU A 397 -35.06 6.65 -8.99
N ASN A 398 -34.05 6.76 -9.87
CA ASN A 398 -34.16 7.40 -11.16
C ASN A 398 -33.57 6.52 -12.28
N ARG A 399 -34.46 5.83 -13.01
CA ARG A 399 -34.11 5.01 -14.17
C ARG A 399 -33.70 5.81 -15.39
N GLU A 400 -33.89 7.12 -15.40
CA GLU A 400 -33.41 8.00 -16.47
C GLU A 400 -31.95 8.43 -16.25
N ASP A 401 -31.36 8.15 -15.08
CA ASP A 401 -29.92 8.34 -14.84
C ASP A 401 -29.11 7.27 -15.60
N VAL A 402 -28.87 7.57 -16.88
CA VAL A 402 -28.08 6.73 -17.80
C VAL A 402 -26.66 6.50 -17.27
N LEU A 403 -26.07 7.45 -16.55
CA LEU A 403 -24.71 7.32 -16.03
C LEU A 403 -24.64 6.30 -14.90
N SER A 404 -25.56 6.38 -13.94
CA SER A 404 -25.66 5.41 -12.84
C SER A 404 -26.04 4.03 -13.35
N LEU A 405 -27.01 3.94 -14.26
CA LEU A 405 -27.38 2.67 -14.90
C LEU A 405 -26.19 2.03 -15.62
N LYS A 406 -25.45 2.79 -16.44
CA LYS A 406 -24.26 2.31 -17.13
C LYS A 406 -23.19 1.79 -16.17
N ARG A 407 -23.10 2.36 -14.97
CA ARG A 407 -22.16 1.93 -13.92
C ARG A 407 -22.55 0.60 -13.30
N VAL A 408 -23.83 0.41 -12.96
CA VAL A 408 -24.30 -0.78 -12.20
C VAL A 408 -24.71 -1.95 -13.08
N VAL A 409 -25.02 -1.71 -14.35
CA VAL A 409 -25.57 -2.71 -15.28
C VAL A 409 -24.79 -4.04 -15.28
N ASN A 410 -23.46 -3.96 -15.22
CA ASN A 410 -22.58 -5.13 -15.30
C ASN A 410 -21.56 -5.17 -14.16
N PHE A 411 -21.82 -4.48 -13.05
CA PHE A 411 -20.98 -4.50 -11.87
C PHE A 411 -21.81 -4.68 -10.59
N PRO A 412 -21.69 -5.80 -9.86
CA PRO A 412 -20.88 -6.98 -10.12
C PRO A 412 -21.18 -7.65 -11.49
N PRO A 413 -20.28 -8.50 -12.03
CA PRO A 413 -20.46 -9.10 -13.36
C PRO A 413 -21.78 -9.89 -13.50
N ARG A 414 -22.65 -9.44 -14.42
CA ARG A 414 -23.94 -10.09 -14.76
C ARG A 414 -24.02 -10.58 -16.20
N GLY A 415 -22.93 -10.44 -16.95
CA GLY A 415 -22.89 -10.81 -18.36
C GLY A 415 -23.70 -9.87 -19.26
N ILE A 416 -23.81 -8.59 -18.87
CA ILE A 416 -24.40 -7.53 -19.69
C ILE A 416 -23.28 -6.74 -20.36
N GLY A 417 -22.97 -7.07 -21.62
CA GLY A 417 -21.90 -6.41 -22.39
C GLY A 417 -22.29 -5.04 -22.96
N LYS A 418 -21.32 -4.31 -23.53
CA LYS A 418 -21.52 -2.97 -24.12
C LYS A 418 -22.64 -2.90 -25.17
N VAL A 419 -22.77 -3.95 -25.99
CA VAL A 419 -23.82 -4.05 -27.03
C VAL A 419 -25.20 -4.19 -26.40
N LEU A 420 -25.35 -5.08 -25.41
CA LEU A 420 -26.61 -5.26 -24.70
C LEU A 420 -26.98 -4.01 -23.90
N LEU A 421 -26.00 -3.35 -23.28
CA LEU A 421 -26.22 -2.06 -22.62
C LEU A 421 -26.75 -1.01 -23.59
N ALA A 422 -26.18 -0.89 -24.79
CA ALA A 422 -26.66 0.04 -25.81
C ALA A 422 -28.11 -0.27 -26.24
N LYS A 423 -28.46 -1.55 -26.39
CA LYS A 423 -29.84 -1.96 -26.68
C LYS A 423 -30.81 -1.65 -25.55
N ILE A 424 -30.40 -1.88 -24.29
CA ILE A 424 -31.22 -1.59 -23.10
C ILE A 424 -31.50 -0.09 -22.99
N LEU A 425 -30.51 0.76 -23.28
CA LEU A 425 -30.64 2.21 -23.21
C LEU A 425 -31.35 2.82 -24.45
N GLY A 426 -31.20 2.19 -25.62
CA GLY A 426 -31.70 2.69 -26.91
C GLY A 426 -33.04 2.13 -27.37
N SER A 427 -33.80 1.46 -26.49
CA SER A 427 -35.12 0.87 -26.80
C SER A 427 -35.12 -0.09 -28.00
N ALA A 428 -34.01 -0.77 -28.27
CA ALA A 428 -33.90 -1.75 -29.34
C ALA A 428 -34.50 -3.10 -28.91
N GLU A 429 -34.98 -3.91 -29.87
CA GLU A 429 -35.48 -5.26 -29.59
C GLU A 429 -34.41 -6.14 -28.92
N LEU A 430 -34.78 -6.72 -27.79
CA LEU A 430 -33.96 -7.64 -27.02
C LEU A 430 -34.39 -9.07 -27.33
N ASN A 431 -33.43 -9.97 -27.56
CA ASN A 431 -33.77 -11.40 -27.62
C ASN A 431 -34.15 -11.95 -26.22
N LEU A 432 -34.72 -13.16 -26.16
CA LEU A 432 -35.18 -13.78 -24.90
C LEU A 432 -34.11 -13.80 -23.78
N LYS A 433 -32.85 -14.08 -24.11
CA LYS A 433 -31.74 -14.11 -23.12
C LYS A 433 -31.30 -12.71 -22.68
N GLU A 434 -31.33 -11.76 -23.62
CA GLU A 434 -31.04 -10.34 -23.37
C GLU A 434 -32.15 -9.69 -22.51
N GLY A 435 -33.41 -10.02 -22.79
CA GLY A 435 -34.59 -9.62 -22.01
C GLY A 435 -34.55 -10.14 -20.58
N ALA A 436 -34.28 -11.44 -20.38
CA ALA A 436 -34.18 -12.04 -19.05
C ALA A 436 -33.09 -11.38 -18.17
N LYS A 437 -31.93 -11.01 -18.75
CA LYS A 437 -30.87 -10.29 -18.03
C LYS A 437 -31.26 -8.87 -17.66
N LYS A 438 -31.98 -8.17 -18.54
CA LYS A 438 -32.53 -6.85 -18.25
C LYS A 438 -33.56 -6.94 -17.12
N GLU A 439 -34.46 -7.90 -17.20
CA GLU A 439 -35.48 -8.15 -16.18
C GLU A 439 -34.87 -8.49 -14.82
N GLU A 440 -33.83 -9.33 -14.77
CA GLU A 440 -33.12 -9.64 -13.52
C GLU A 440 -32.51 -8.38 -12.88
N LEU A 441 -31.85 -7.53 -13.66
CA LEU A 441 -31.31 -6.26 -13.17
C LEU A 441 -32.42 -5.32 -12.69
N PHE A 442 -33.49 -5.18 -13.47
CA PHE A 442 -34.59 -4.27 -13.12
C PHE A 442 -35.34 -4.76 -11.90
N LYS A 443 -35.49 -6.07 -11.73
CA LYS A 443 -36.00 -6.67 -10.50
C LYS A 443 -35.14 -6.32 -9.29
N ILE A 444 -33.81 -6.39 -9.40
CA ILE A 444 -32.90 -5.95 -8.33
C ILE A 444 -33.14 -4.46 -8.02
N LEU A 445 -33.23 -3.60 -9.04
CA LEU A 445 -33.47 -2.17 -8.85
C LEU A 445 -34.86 -1.86 -8.27
N ASP A 446 -35.89 -2.62 -8.64
CA ASP A 446 -37.24 -2.49 -8.09
C ASP A 446 -37.29 -2.88 -6.61
N GLU A 447 -36.64 -3.99 -6.24
CA GLU A 447 -36.53 -4.40 -4.84
C GLU A 447 -35.74 -3.37 -4.02
N ILE A 448 -34.65 -2.82 -4.57
CA ILE A 448 -33.91 -1.74 -3.92
C ILE A 448 -34.78 -0.49 -3.79
N LYS A 449 -35.48 -0.09 -4.85
CA LYS A 449 -36.35 1.09 -4.84
C LYS A 449 -37.40 0.99 -3.74
N LYS A 450 -38.05 -0.18 -3.62
CA LYS A 450 -39.03 -0.44 -2.58
C LYS A 450 -38.46 -0.20 -1.19
N ASP A 451 -37.27 -0.75 -0.91
CA ASP A 451 -36.61 -0.57 0.39
C ASP A 451 -36.24 0.89 0.64
N LEU A 452 -35.82 1.63 -0.39
CA LEU A 452 -35.52 3.07 -0.26
C LEU A 452 -36.75 3.93 0.06
N GLU A 453 -37.95 3.46 -0.31
CA GLU A 453 -39.23 4.15 -0.07
C GLU A 453 -39.91 3.72 1.25
N GLU A 454 -39.55 2.56 1.81
CA GLU A 454 -40.22 1.97 2.98
C GLU A 454 -39.33 1.93 4.24
N GLU A 455 -38.01 1.80 4.08
CA GLU A 455 -37.06 1.57 5.18
C GLU A 455 -36.17 2.77 5.47
N LYS A 456 -35.60 2.79 6.68
CA LYS A 456 -34.62 3.79 7.09
C LYS A 456 -33.40 3.81 6.16
N ALA A 457 -32.77 4.98 6.01
CA ALA A 457 -31.66 5.18 5.09
C ALA A 457 -30.52 4.16 5.29
N SER A 458 -30.14 3.87 6.53
CA SER A 458 -29.11 2.88 6.84
C SER A 458 -29.48 1.46 6.43
N GLU A 459 -30.69 1.00 6.74
CA GLU A 459 -31.16 -0.34 6.39
C GLU A 459 -31.35 -0.49 4.88
N ALA A 460 -31.90 0.53 4.21
CA ALA A 460 -32.08 0.51 2.76
C ALA A 460 -30.76 0.44 1.99
N ILE A 461 -29.71 1.16 2.43
CA ILE A 461 -28.37 1.06 1.83
C ILE A 461 -27.75 -0.31 2.10
N LYS A 462 -27.88 -0.84 3.32
CA LYS A 462 -27.40 -2.17 3.68
C LYS A 462 -28.06 -3.25 2.83
N PHE A 463 -29.38 -3.17 2.63
CA PHE A 463 -30.11 -4.03 1.73
C PHE A 463 -29.61 -3.88 0.28
N ALA A 464 -29.44 -2.64 -0.22
CA ALA A 464 -28.96 -2.39 -1.57
C ALA A 464 -27.57 -2.98 -1.82
N ILE A 465 -26.63 -2.85 -0.88
CA ILE A 465 -25.28 -3.43 -0.96
C ILE A 465 -25.35 -4.96 -1.06
N LYS A 466 -26.19 -5.60 -0.25
CA LYS A 466 -26.35 -7.06 -0.26
C LYS A 466 -27.07 -7.54 -1.51
N LYS A 467 -28.21 -6.93 -1.86
CA LYS A 467 -29.04 -7.33 -3.00
C LYS A 467 -28.36 -7.10 -4.34
N SER A 468 -27.56 -6.04 -4.45
CA SER A 468 -26.70 -5.82 -5.62
C SER A 468 -25.58 -6.84 -5.76
N GLY A 469 -25.23 -7.59 -4.71
CA GLY A 469 -24.10 -8.52 -4.68
C GLY A 469 -22.73 -7.82 -4.54
N LEU A 470 -22.71 -6.52 -4.20
CA LEU A 470 -21.46 -5.79 -3.96
C LEU A 470 -20.69 -6.39 -2.77
N GLU A 471 -21.39 -6.75 -1.70
CA GLU A 471 -20.79 -7.36 -0.51
C GLU A 471 -20.07 -8.67 -0.86
N ASP A 472 -20.73 -9.58 -1.56
CA ASP A 472 -20.14 -10.86 -1.98
C ASP A 472 -18.96 -10.65 -2.93
N TYR A 473 -19.05 -9.67 -3.83
CA TYR A 473 -18.00 -9.36 -4.79
C TYR A 473 -16.72 -8.82 -4.13
N PHE A 474 -16.85 -7.96 -3.12
CA PHE A 474 -15.68 -7.45 -2.40
C PHE A 474 -15.15 -8.41 -1.34
N ASN A 475 -15.95 -9.39 -0.91
CA ASN A 475 -15.51 -10.47 -0.03
C ASN A 475 -14.67 -11.53 -0.78
N ASP A 476 -13.57 -11.08 -1.40
CA ASP A 476 -12.69 -11.93 -2.21
C ASP A 476 -11.63 -12.68 -1.37
N GLY A 477 -11.56 -12.40 -0.07
CA GLY A 477 -10.58 -12.97 0.87
C GLY A 477 -9.20 -12.33 0.79
N THR A 478 -9.06 -11.22 0.06
CA THR A 478 -7.85 -10.39 0.03
C THR A 478 -8.00 -9.20 0.97
N GLU A 479 -6.91 -8.68 1.52
CA GLU A 479 -6.93 -7.46 2.36
C GLU A 479 -7.51 -6.26 1.60
N GLU A 480 -7.26 -6.15 0.28
CA GLU A 480 -7.88 -5.11 -0.55
C GLU A 480 -9.40 -5.25 -0.61
N GLY A 481 -9.91 -6.48 -0.72
CA GLY A 481 -11.34 -6.79 -0.64
C GLY A 481 -11.92 -6.40 0.72
N GLU A 482 -11.23 -6.76 1.81
CA GLU A 482 -11.61 -6.38 3.18
C GLU A 482 -11.66 -4.85 3.35
N ILE A 483 -10.69 -4.11 2.80
CA ILE A 483 -10.67 -2.63 2.82
C ILE A 483 -11.88 -2.06 2.06
N ARG A 484 -12.18 -2.57 0.86
CA ARG A 484 -13.33 -2.09 0.07
C ARG A 484 -14.67 -2.40 0.75
N LEU A 485 -14.78 -3.60 1.31
CA LEU A 485 -15.95 -4.02 2.07
C LEU A 485 -16.14 -3.14 3.31
N SER A 486 -15.05 -2.79 3.98
CA SER A 486 -15.06 -1.86 5.10
C SER A 486 -15.57 -0.47 4.68
N ASN A 487 -15.11 0.05 3.53
CA ASN A 487 -15.56 1.33 3.00
C ASN A 487 -17.07 1.35 2.71
N ILE A 488 -17.62 0.35 2.00
CA ILE A 488 -19.07 0.34 1.70
C ILE A 488 -19.93 0.15 2.95
N ARG A 489 -19.44 -0.57 3.95
CA ARG A 489 -20.14 -0.69 5.23
C ARG A 489 -20.07 0.60 6.04
N GLU A 490 -19.03 1.41 5.88
CA GLU A 490 -18.98 2.76 6.44
C GLU A 490 -20.01 3.70 5.81
N LEU A 491 -20.39 3.48 4.55
CA LEU A 491 -21.53 4.20 3.94
C LEU A 491 -22.83 3.90 4.68
N VAL A 492 -23.03 2.67 5.16
CA VAL A 492 -24.17 2.29 6.00
C VAL A 492 -24.10 3.00 7.35
N THR A 493 -22.93 3.07 7.98
CA THR A 493 -22.75 3.84 9.24
C THR A 493 -23.13 5.31 9.03
N LEU A 494 -22.63 5.95 7.97
CA LEU A 494 -22.95 7.33 7.63
C LEU A 494 -24.46 7.55 7.45
N ALA A 495 -25.13 6.61 6.78
CA ALA A 495 -26.55 6.69 6.50
C ALA A 495 -27.43 6.73 7.75
N ARG A 496 -26.95 6.22 8.89
CA ARG A 496 -27.67 6.29 10.17
C ARG A 496 -28.02 7.71 10.61
N ARG A 497 -27.24 8.71 10.20
CA ARG A 497 -27.54 10.12 10.49
C ARG A 497 -28.80 10.63 9.80
N TYR A 498 -29.16 9.99 8.69
CA TYR A 498 -30.32 10.34 7.88
C TYR A 498 -31.55 9.51 8.25
N ASP A 499 -31.42 8.53 9.16
CA ASP A 499 -32.54 7.73 9.68
C ASP A 499 -33.57 8.55 10.49
N ILE A 500 -33.22 9.80 10.85
CA ILE A 500 -34.13 10.75 11.48
C ILE A 500 -35.18 11.30 10.51
N GLN A 501 -34.91 11.23 9.20
CA GLN A 501 -35.85 11.66 8.15
C GLN A 501 -36.73 10.48 7.76
N ASN A 502 -37.95 10.78 7.29
CA ASN A 502 -38.80 9.74 6.72
C ASN A 502 -38.21 9.25 5.38
N PRO A 503 -38.44 7.99 5.00
CA PRO A 503 -38.13 7.52 3.66
C PRO A 503 -39.06 8.17 2.61
N PRO A 504 -38.58 8.51 1.40
CA PRO A 504 -37.20 8.38 0.90
C PRO A 504 -36.30 9.62 1.16
N GLU A 505 -36.80 10.67 1.84
CA GLU A 505 -36.07 11.94 2.05
C GLU A 505 -34.68 11.74 2.68
N GLY A 506 -34.52 10.79 3.60
CA GLY A 506 -33.21 10.51 4.21
C GLY A 506 -32.13 10.11 3.19
N ILE A 507 -32.46 9.25 2.23
CA ILE A 507 -31.54 8.84 1.16
C ILE A 507 -31.26 9.99 0.20
N LEU A 508 -32.30 10.74 -0.18
CA LEU A 508 -32.16 11.88 -1.07
C LEU A 508 -31.21 12.93 -0.46
N LYS A 509 -31.34 13.20 0.84
CA LYS A 509 -30.47 14.13 1.56
C LYS A 509 -29.02 13.62 1.62
N LEU A 510 -28.80 12.33 1.90
CA LEU A 510 -27.45 11.74 1.86
C LEU A 510 -26.80 11.90 0.48
N MET A 511 -27.56 11.70 -0.59
CA MET A 511 -27.06 11.79 -1.96
C MET A 511 -26.74 13.24 -2.36
N GLU A 512 -27.53 14.20 -1.89
CA GLU A 512 -27.26 15.64 -2.04
C GLU A 512 -25.95 16.02 -1.32
N ASP A 513 -25.82 15.66 -0.05
CA ASP A 513 -24.63 15.98 0.75
C ASP A 513 -23.36 15.33 0.16
N ALA A 514 -23.46 14.08 -0.31
CA ALA A 514 -22.36 13.39 -0.98
C ALA A 514 -21.91 14.10 -2.28
N ALA A 515 -22.84 14.70 -3.03
CA ALA A 515 -22.53 15.47 -4.23
C ALA A 515 -21.83 16.79 -3.87
N LEU A 516 -22.35 17.53 -2.90
CA LEU A 516 -21.76 18.80 -2.43
C LEU A 516 -20.34 18.62 -1.89
N MET A 517 -20.10 17.56 -1.12
CA MET A 517 -18.77 17.21 -0.61
C MET A 517 -17.80 16.80 -1.72
N SER A 518 -18.29 16.29 -2.84
CA SER A 518 -17.44 15.93 -3.99
C SER A 518 -17.04 17.15 -4.82
N ASP A 519 -17.93 18.14 -4.97
CA ASP A 519 -17.73 19.31 -5.83
C ASP A 519 -16.84 20.39 -5.18
N GLN A 520 -17.02 20.67 -3.88
CA GLN A 520 -16.17 21.63 -3.14
C GLN A 520 -14.68 21.24 -3.14
N ASP A 521 -14.40 19.97 -3.42
CA ASP A 521 -13.12 19.31 -3.18
C ASP A 521 -12.28 19.04 -4.45
N THR A 522 -12.79 19.40 -5.63
CA THR A 522 -12.05 19.34 -6.90
C THR A 522 -11.15 20.57 -7.12
N MET A 523 -11.21 21.56 -6.23
CA MET A 523 -10.43 22.79 -6.31
C MET A 523 -9.08 22.65 -5.59
N LYS A 524 -8.00 22.59 -6.39
CA LYS A 524 -6.57 22.73 -6.07
C LYS A 524 -5.95 21.64 -5.16
N LYS A 525 -4.80 21.10 -5.62
CA LYS A 525 -3.81 20.50 -4.71
C LYS A 525 -3.26 21.63 -3.84
N GLU A 526 -3.85 21.83 -2.67
CA GLU A 526 -3.28 22.77 -1.71
C GLU A 526 -1.99 22.16 -1.15
N GLU A 527 -0.85 22.74 -1.54
CA GLU A 527 0.46 22.32 -1.01
C GLU A 527 0.54 22.54 0.51
N ASN A 528 -0.24 23.49 1.04
CA ASN A 528 -0.25 23.93 2.42
C ASN A 528 -1.47 23.39 3.20
N SER A 529 -1.56 22.07 3.34
CA SER A 529 -2.70 21.38 3.96
C SER A 529 -2.24 20.25 4.89
N ILE A 530 -3.06 19.90 5.90
CA ILE A 530 -2.84 18.71 6.74
C ILE A 530 -2.92 17.46 5.88
N LYS A 531 -2.05 16.48 6.10
CA LYS A 531 -2.06 15.23 5.32
C LYS A 531 -2.79 14.12 6.08
N LEU A 532 -3.86 13.58 5.49
CA LEU A 532 -4.63 12.45 6.02
C LEU A 532 -4.25 11.21 5.22
N MET A 533 -3.76 10.15 5.87
CA MET A 533 -3.34 8.95 5.13
C MET A 533 -3.30 7.69 5.99
N THR A 534 -3.24 6.53 5.33
CA THR A 534 -2.94 5.29 6.04
C THR A 534 -1.48 5.26 6.50
N VAL A 535 -1.20 4.52 7.57
CA VAL A 535 0.19 4.32 8.02
C VAL A 535 1.08 3.72 6.91
N HIS A 536 0.53 2.83 6.08
CA HIS A 536 1.22 2.28 4.90
C HIS A 536 1.64 3.35 3.89
N ALA A 537 0.76 4.33 3.63
CA ALA A 537 1.05 5.44 2.71
C ALA A 537 2.05 6.45 3.30
N ALA A 538 2.21 6.46 4.63
CA ALA A 538 3.16 7.34 5.31
C ALA A 538 4.61 6.83 5.29
N LYS A 539 4.86 5.56 4.89
CA LYS A 539 6.23 5.01 4.80
C LYS A 539 7.08 5.88 3.87
N GLY A 540 8.26 6.26 4.38
CA GLY A 540 9.18 7.19 3.71
C GLY A 540 8.89 8.69 3.93
N LEU A 541 7.71 9.07 4.42
CA LEU A 541 7.38 10.47 4.76
C LEU A 541 7.79 10.82 6.19
N GLU A 542 7.73 12.11 6.52
CA GLU A 542 8.03 12.65 7.85
C GLU A 542 7.31 13.99 8.06
N PHE A 543 6.84 14.22 9.29
CA PHE A 543 6.04 15.38 9.68
C PHE A 543 6.50 15.93 11.02
N LYS A 544 6.35 17.23 11.27
CA LYS A 544 6.67 17.84 12.57
C LYS A 544 5.79 17.23 13.66
N VAL A 545 4.50 17.12 13.35
CA VAL A 545 3.46 16.60 14.22
C VAL A 545 2.71 15.45 13.54
N VAL A 546 2.45 14.38 14.29
CA VAL A 546 1.68 13.23 13.82
C VAL A 546 0.58 12.87 14.82
N PHE A 547 -0.63 12.71 14.32
CA PHE A 547 -1.72 12.02 15.02
C PHE A 547 -1.80 10.57 14.54
N VAL A 548 -2.01 9.62 15.45
CA VAL A 548 -2.29 8.22 15.14
C VAL A 548 -3.64 7.87 15.76
N ALA A 549 -4.66 7.74 14.91
CA ALA A 549 -6.06 7.57 15.31
C ALA A 549 -6.52 6.11 15.27
N GLY A 550 -7.50 5.78 16.11
CA GLY A 550 -8.13 4.46 16.20
C GLY A 550 -7.18 3.36 16.67
N LEU A 551 -6.40 3.63 17.72
CA LEU A 551 -5.56 2.62 18.38
C LEU A 551 -6.41 1.72 19.28
N GLU A 552 -7.18 0.85 18.64
CA GLU A 552 -8.16 -0.04 19.25
C GLU A 552 -7.85 -1.50 18.87
N GLU A 553 -8.05 -2.44 19.79
CA GLU A 553 -7.96 -3.87 19.47
C GLU A 553 -8.98 -4.24 18.38
N GLY A 554 -8.51 -4.93 17.34
CA GLY A 554 -9.31 -5.29 16.16
C GLY A 554 -9.32 -4.24 15.05
N LEU A 555 -8.92 -3.00 15.34
CA LEU A 555 -8.72 -1.94 14.34
C LEU A 555 -7.23 -1.72 14.06
N PHE A 556 -6.44 -1.47 15.11
CA PHE A 556 -4.98 -1.34 15.02
C PHE A 556 -4.33 -1.87 16.33
N PRO A 557 -4.00 -3.17 16.41
CA PRO A 557 -3.81 -4.10 15.29
C PRO A 557 -5.11 -4.56 14.63
N HIS A 558 -5.07 -4.65 13.29
CA HIS A 558 -6.20 -5.15 12.49
C HIS A 558 -6.39 -6.66 12.72
N ALA A 559 -7.59 -7.08 13.11
CA ALA A 559 -7.92 -8.49 13.27
C ALA A 559 -8.42 -9.09 11.95
N ALA A 560 -7.74 -10.12 11.46
CA ALA A 560 -8.23 -10.91 10.33
C ALA A 560 -9.26 -11.93 10.85
N SER A 561 -10.54 -11.54 10.85
CA SER A 561 -11.72 -12.30 11.31
C SER A 561 -11.98 -12.26 12.81
N PHE A 562 -13.05 -11.56 13.19
CA PHE A 562 -13.72 -11.78 14.46
C PHE A 562 -14.28 -13.22 14.51
N GLY A 563 -13.87 -14.02 15.50
CA GLY A 563 -14.58 -15.25 15.88
C GLY A 563 -14.08 -16.59 15.31
N GLY A 564 -12.83 -16.69 14.84
CA GLY A 564 -12.20 -17.96 14.44
C GLY A 564 -11.09 -18.43 15.39
N GLU A 565 -10.72 -19.71 15.31
CA GLU A 565 -9.50 -20.22 15.98
C GLU A 565 -8.25 -19.47 15.49
N PRO A 566 -7.23 -19.28 16.37
CA PRO A 566 -5.98 -18.65 15.99
C PRO A 566 -5.37 -19.36 14.79
N ARG A 567 -5.08 -18.61 13.72
CA ARG A 567 -4.40 -19.17 12.55
C ARG A 567 -2.89 -19.29 12.84
N PRO A 568 -2.20 -20.25 12.21
CA PRO A 568 -0.75 -20.42 12.38
C PRO A 568 0.08 -19.16 12.05
N ASP A 569 -0.47 -18.22 11.29
CA ASP A 569 0.17 -16.98 10.87
C ASP A 569 -0.18 -15.75 11.72
N ASP A 570 -1.00 -15.89 12.76
CA ASP A 570 -1.46 -14.76 13.58
C ASP A 570 -0.32 -14.05 14.33
N GLU A 571 0.69 -14.79 14.80
CA GLU A 571 1.86 -14.19 15.44
C GLU A 571 2.66 -13.34 14.44
N SER A 572 2.89 -13.86 13.23
CA SER A 572 3.58 -13.13 12.16
C SER A 572 2.81 -11.87 11.74
N ARG A 573 1.48 -11.95 11.66
CA ARG A 573 0.61 -10.80 11.34
C ARG A 573 0.67 -9.75 12.44
N LEU A 574 0.64 -10.17 13.70
CA LEU A 574 0.77 -9.25 14.81
C LEU A 574 2.14 -8.56 14.82
N GLU A 575 3.21 -9.27 14.49
CA GLU A 575 4.53 -8.66 14.33
C GLU A 575 4.55 -7.61 13.22
N GLU A 576 3.87 -7.86 12.10
CA GLU A 576 3.76 -6.90 11.00
C GLU A 576 2.91 -5.68 11.37
N GLU A 577 1.78 -5.86 12.04
CA GLU A 577 0.99 -4.74 12.58
C GLU A 577 1.80 -3.92 13.59
N ARG A 578 2.69 -4.56 14.36
CA ARG A 578 3.61 -3.86 15.25
C ARG A 578 4.69 -3.08 14.49
N ARG A 579 5.25 -3.62 13.41
CA ARG A 579 6.13 -2.89 12.48
C ARG A 579 5.39 -1.68 11.89
N LEU A 580 4.11 -1.83 11.58
CA LEU A 580 3.27 -0.74 11.09
C LEU A 580 3.11 0.35 12.16
N PHE A 581 2.84 0.00 13.42
CA PHE A 581 2.77 0.99 14.50
C PHE A 581 4.13 1.67 14.76
N TYR A 582 5.23 0.92 14.73
CA TYR A 582 6.59 1.48 14.76
C TYR A 582 6.84 2.47 13.61
N VAL A 583 6.37 2.17 12.39
CA VAL A 583 6.43 3.11 11.26
C VAL A 583 5.65 4.38 11.59
N ALA A 584 4.45 4.29 12.17
CA ALA A 584 3.63 5.43 12.57
C ALA A 584 4.36 6.34 13.56
N LEU A 585 4.93 5.76 14.64
CA LEU A 585 5.71 6.50 15.64
C LEU A 585 6.90 7.25 15.00
N THR A 586 7.63 6.56 14.12
CA THR A 586 8.85 7.11 13.47
C THR A 586 8.57 8.07 12.30
N ARG A 587 7.30 8.42 12.04
CA ARG A 587 6.95 9.51 11.11
C ARG A 587 7.04 10.89 11.76
N ALA A 588 6.89 10.96 13.09
CA ALA A 588 6.92 12.21 13.83
C ALA A 588 8.36 12.69 14.05
N LYS A 589 8.61 13.98 13.80
CA LYS A 589 9.87 14.65 14.14
C LYS A 589 9.88 15.13 15.58
N GLU A 590 8.78 15.73 16.05
CA GLU A 590 8.77 16.47 17.32
C GLU A 590 7.66 16.05 18.27
N LYS A 591 6.41 15.96 17.80
CA LYS A 591 5.24 15.63 18.63
C LYS A 591 4.42 14.50 18.00
N ILE A 592 3.95 13.61 18.87
CA ILE A 592 3.01 12.57 18.49
C ILE A 592 1.81 12.55 19.45
N PHE A 593 0.64 12.39 18.85
CA PHE A 593 -0.65 12.26 19.51
C PHE A 593 -1.22 10.87 19.17
N LEU A 594 -1.58 10.11 20.19
CA LEU A 594 -2.19 8.79 20.07
C LEU A 594 -3.63 8.90 20.55
N SER A 595 -4.58 8.30 19.83
CA SER A 595 -5.98 8.30 20.26
C SER A 595 -6.69 6.97 20.03
N TYR A 596 -7.65 6.66 20.90
CA TYR A 596 -8.59 5.57 20.76
C TYR A 596 -9.99 6.00 21.19
N ALA A 597 -11.01 5.36 20.64
CA ALA A 597 -12.40 5.56 21.01
C ALA A 597 -12.94 4.36 21.80
N ILE A 598 -13.56 4.61 22.97
CA ILE A 598 -14.20 3.56 23.79
C ILE A 598 -15.34 2.91 23.01
N PHE A 599 -16.15 3.73 22.34
CA PHE A 599 -17.21 3.27 21.46
C PHE A 599 -16.87 3.62 20.02
N ARG A 600 -16.94 2.66 19.10
CA ARG A 600 -16.89 2.96 17.67
C ARG A 600 -18.06 2.34 16.94
N THR A 601 -18.72 3.12 16.11
CA THR A 601 -19.66 2.57 15.14
C THR A 601 -18.88 2.07 13.93
N ILE A 602 -18.68 0.75 13.86
CA ILE A 602 -18.07 0.11 12.70
C ILE A 602 -19.17 -0.71 12.03
N PHE A 603 -19.42 -0.44 10.75
CA PHE A 603 -20.40 -1.19 9.95
C PHE A 603 -21.83 -1.10 10.51
N GLY A 604 -22.22 0.06 11.02
CA GLY A 604 -23.53 0.28 11.62
C GLY A 604 -23.73 -0.37 13.00
N GLU A 605 -22.77 -1.14 13.51
CA GLU A 605 -22.80 -1.71 14.85
C GLU A 605 -21.93 -0.86 15.79
N ARG A 606 -22.51 -0.43 16.92
CA ARG A 606 -21.74 0.23 17.97
C ARG A 606 -21.05 -0.84 18.79
N ARG A 607 -19.71 -0.80 18.84
CA ARG A 607 -18.88 -1.74 19.59
C ARG A 607 -18.16 -1.02 20.71
N ILE A 608 -17.95 -1.75 21.81
CA ILE A 608 -17.02 -1.34 22.86
C ILE A 608 -15.65 -1.87 22.44
N ASN A 609 -14.67 -0.99 22.36
CA ASN A 609 -13.32 -1.35 21.95
C ASN A 609 -12.40 -1.29 23.16
N MET A 610 -11.48 -2.24 23.22
CA MET A 610 -10.35 -2.16 24.14
C MET A 610 -9.25 -1.31 23.50
N PRO A 611 -8.50 -0.52 24.30
CA PRO A 611 -7.31 0.17 23.82
C PRO A 611 -6.33 -0.84 23.19
N SER A 612 -5.66 -0.43 22.13
CA SER A 612 -4.65 -1.26 21.47
C SER A 612 -3.56 -1.67 22.45
N LYS A 613 -3.17 -2.95 22.40
CA LYS A 613 -2.02 -3.48 23.14
C LYS A 613 -0.73 -2.70 22.86
N PHE A 614 -0.61 -2.10 21.68
CA PHE A 614 0.56 -1.31 21.32
C PHE A 614 0.73 -0.06 22.18
N ILE A 615 -0.36 0.47 22.76
CA ILE A 615 -0.30 1.57 23.74
C ILE A 615 0.40 1.06 25.01
N SER A 616 0.03 -0.13 25.49
CA SER A 616 0.62 -0.74 26.70
C SER A 616 2.09 -1.15 26.55
N ASP A 617 2.59 -1.23 25.31
CA ASP A 617 4.01 -1.47 25.04
C ASP A 617 4.86 -0.19 25.14
N ILE A 618 4.23 0.98 25.27
CA ILE A 618 4.92 2.26 25.50
C ILE A 618 5.09 2.46 27.03
N PRO A 619 6.30 2.74 27.51
CA PRO A 619 6.53 3.08 28.92
C PRO A 619 5.69 4.27 29.39
N GLU A 620 5.04 4.16 30.55
CA GLU A 620 4.14 5.20 31.06
C GLU A 620 4.84 6.56 31.30
N ASP A 621 6.12 6.55 31.64
CA ASP A 621 6.90 7.77 31.85
C ASP A 621 7.08 8.60 30.57
N LEU A 622 6.92 7.99 29.38
CA LEU A 622 6.95 8.66 28.09
C LEU A 622 5.58 9.20 27.66
N LEU A 623 4.49 8.80 28.33
CA LEU A 623 3.13 9.21 28.04
C LEU A 623 2.70 10.39 28.92
N GLU A 624 1.81 11.22 28.37
CA GLU A 624 1.00 12.19 29.10
C GLU A 624 -0.47 12.02 28.67
N ARG A 625 -1.40 12.13 29.61
CA ARG A 625 -2.84 12.03 29.28
C ARG A 625 -3.36 13.37 28.78
N GLY A 626 -4.22 13.32 27.77
CA GLY A 626 -4.79 14.50 27.12
C GLY A 626 -5.46 15.50 28.06
N ASP A 627 -6.14 15.02 29.10
CA ASP A 627 -6.82 15.87 30.09
C ASP A 627 -5.84 16.70 30.96
N GLU A 628 -4.55 16.34 30.95
CA GLU A 628 -3.47 16.98 31.72
C GLU A 628 -2.51 17.80 30.82
N ALA A 629 -2.72 17.81 29.50
CA ALA A 629 -1.74 18.33 28.55
C ALA A 629 -1.89 19.84 28.29
N VAL A 630 -0.92 20.65 28.73
CA VAL A 630 -0.73 22.02 28.23
C VAL A 630 0.13 21.95 26.97
N ILE A 631 -0.44 22.34 25.83
CA ILE A 631 0.29 22.38 24.55
C ILE A 631 1.28 23.56 24.59
N VAL A 632 2.55 23.29 24.89
CA VAL A 632 3.64 24.27 24.76
C VAL A 632 4.58 23.83 23.65
N PHE A 633 4.58 24.58 22.55
CA PHE A 633 5.64 24.51 21.54
C PHE A 633 6.61 25.66 21.83
N GLU A 634 7.87 25.35 22.17
CA GLU A 634 8.94 26.35 22.24
C GLU A 634 9.51 26.69 20.87
#